data_AF-A0A3N9NRP7-F1
#
_entry.id   AF-A0A3N9NRP7-F1
#
_cell.length_a   1.000
_cell.length_b   1.000
_cell.length_c   1.000
_cell.angle_alpha   90.00
_cell.angle_beta   90.00
_cell.angle_gamma   90.00
#
_symmetry.space_group_name_H-M   'P 1'
#
loop_
_entity.id
_entity.type
_entity.pdbx_description
1 polymer ?
#
loop_
_entity_poly.entity_id
_entity_poly.type
_entity_poly.pdbx_seq_one_letter_code
_entity_poly.pdbx_strand_id
1 'polypeptide(L)'
;MRQLNRFIDKILFFTTALTSISFFIIIILAVASRYIFKAPILASIELSRLLFVWSCFLAAALAYRRKAHISITFIFEKFPHFLQKYVTLFLHILILLFLVIVFHQSVIVTVLLWPSRLPMLQITQSWFYLPVPIFSLILIFYTLEFLVDDLGVKKE
;
A
#
# COMPACT_ATOMS: atom_id res chain seq x y z
N MET A 1 17.38 -5.02 12.31
CA MET A 1 16.06 -4.49 11.91
C MET A 1 16.06 -2.98 11.63
N ARG A 2 16.50 -2.11 12.56
CA ARG A 2 16.41 -0.64 12.38
C ARG A 2 17.05 -0.03 11.12
N GLN A 3 18.19 -0.54 10.62
CA GLN A 3 18.81 0.00 9.40
C GLN A 3 18.08 -0.46 8.12
N LEU A 4 17.69 -1.73 8.04
CA LEU A 4 16.92 -2.29 6.93
C LEU A 4 15.57 -1.56 6.77
N ASN A 5 14.89 -1.34 7.89
CA ASN A 5 13.65 -0.57 7.93
C ASN A 5 13.85 0.84 7.40
N ARG A 6 14.88 1.57 7.85
CA ARG A 6 15.14 2.93 7.33
C ARG A 6 15.39 2.95 5.83
N PHE A 7 16.00 1.91 5.29
CA PHE A 7 16.23 1.78 3.85
C PHE A 7 14.92 1.54 3.09
N ILE A 8 14.10 0.58 3.54
CA ILE A 8 12.77 0.31 2.98
C ILE A 8 11.89 1.56 3.02
N ASP A 9 11.89 2.30 4.11
CA ASP A 9 11.15 3.56 4.23
C ASP A 9 11.62 4.64 3.27
N LYS A 10 12.93 4.81 3.12
CA LYS A 10 13.47 5.80 2.19
C LYS A 10 13.05 5.47 0.76
N ILE A 11 13.11 4.20 0.38
CA ILE A 11 12.65 3.74 -0.94
C ILE A 11 11.16 4.00 -1.08
N LEU A 12 10.33 3.52 -0.14
CA LEU A 12 8.89 3.71 -0.15
C LEU A 12 8.50 5.19 -0.25
N PHE A 13 9.13 6.05 0.55
CA PHE A 13 8.89 7.48 0.54
C PHE A 13 9.26 8.10 -0.81
N PHE A 14 10.43 7.76 -1.34
CA PHE A 14 10.88 8.27 -2.63
C PHE A 14 9.98 7.80 -3.78
N THR A 15 9.61 6.52 -3.82
CA THR A 15 8.70 5.97 -4.85
C THR A 15 7.29 6.54 -4.73
N THR A 16 6.80 6.75 -3.51
CA THR A 16 5.49 7.39 -3.28
C THR A 16 5.51 8.84 -3.75
N ALA A 17 6.54 9.61 -3.36
CA ALA A 17 6.67 11.00 -3.77
C ALA A 17 6.77 11.11 -5.30
N LEU A 18 7.60 10.27 -5.94
CA LEU A 18 7.77 10.27 -7.39
C LEU A 18 6.46 9.95 -8.13
N THR A 19 5.73 8.91 -7.70
CA THR A 19 4.46 8.51 -8.32
C THR A 19 3.38 9.56 -8.13
N SER A 20 3.29 10.16 -6.94
CA SER A 20 2.32 11.21 -6.62
C SER A 20 2.58 12.52 -7.37
N ILE A 21 3.84 12.96 -7.45
CA ILE A 21 4.23 14.16 -8.21
C ILE A 21 3.97 13.95 -9.71
N SER A 22 4.34 12.78 -10.24
CA SER A 22 4.11 12.44 -11.65
C SER A 22 2.61 12.43 -11.98
N PHE A 23 1.79 11.83 -11.11
CA PHE A 23 0.34 11.84 -11.23
C PHE A 23 -0.22 13.27 -11.30
N PHE A 24 0.22 14.15 -10.40
CA PHE A 24 -0.24 15.53 -10.33
C PHE A 24 0.12 16.32 -11.60
N ILE A 25 1.36 16.17 -12.09
CA ILE A 25 1.82 16.82 -13.34
C ILE A 25 1.01 16.34 -14.54
N ILE A 26 0.75 15.03 -14.65
CA ILE A 26 -0.02 14.45 -15.76
C ILE A 26 -1.45 14.96 -15.77
N ILE A 27 -2.09 15.08 -14.60
CA ILE A 27 -3.44 15.66 -14.50
C ILE A 27 -3.43 17.12 -14.94
N ILE A 28 -2.48 17.92 -14.46
CA ILE A 28 -2.38 19.34 -14.86
C ILE A 28 -2.23 19.45 -16.39
N LEU A 29 -1.34 18.65 -16.98
CA LEU A 29 -1.12 18.64 -18.42
C LEU A 29 -2.38 18.17 -19.17
N ALA A 30 -3.07 17.14 -18.68
CA ALA A 30 -4.30 16.64 -19.29
C ALA A 30 -5.41 17.69 -19.29
N VAL A 31 -5.59 18.39 -18.17
CA VAL A 31 -6.55 19.48 -18.02
C VAL A 31 -6.16 20.65 -18.95
N ALA A 32 -4.91 21.09 -18.91
CA ALA A 32 -4.40 22.15 -19.79
C ALA A 32 -4.60 21.80 -21.27
N SER A 33 -4.26 20.58 -21.69
CA SER A 33 -4.42 20.11 -23.07
C SER A 33 -5.88 20.15 -23.54
N ARG A 34 -6.81 19.80 -22.65
CA ARG A 34 -8.24 19.79 -22.97
C ARG A 34 -8.83 21.19 -23.06
N TYR A 35 -8.50 22.08 -22.14
CA TYR A 35 -9.15 23.40 -22.03
C TYR A 35 -8.42 24.51 -22.77
N ILE A 36 -7.08 24.48 -22.79
CA ILE A 36 -6.25 25.50 -23.45
C ILE A 36 -5.99 25.11 -24.91
N PHE A 37 -5.47 23.89 -25.12
CA PHE A 37 -5.04 23.43 -26.45
C PHE A 37 -6.17 22.79 -27.27
N LYS A 38 -7.36 22.59 -26.68
CA LYS A 38 -8.52 21.93 -27.29
C LYS A 38 -8.20 20.55 -27.90
N ALA A 39 -7.13 19.90 -27.44
CA ALA A 39 -6.64 18.62 -27.93
C ALA A 39 -6.54 17.64 -26.75
N PRO A 40 -7.56 16.81 -26.50
CA PRO A 40 -7.57 15.92 -25.34
C PRO A 40 -6.56 14.76 -25.51
N ILE A 41 -5.71 14.56 -24.50
CA ILE A 41 -4.76 13.44 -24.46
C ILE A 41 -5.50 12.22 -23.87
N LEU A 42 -5.97 11.30 -24.72
CA LEU A 42 -6.75 10.13 -24.27
C LEU A 42 -5.95 9.19 -23.34
N ALA A 43 -4.65 9.04 -23.58
CA ALA A 43 -3.76 8.21 -22.77
C ALA A 43 -3.55 8.73 -21.33
N SER A 44 -3.80 10.02 -21.08
CA SER A 44 -3.58 10.60 -19.75
C SER A 44 -4.54 10.04 -18.69
N ILE A 45 -5.72 9.57 -19.10
CA ILE A 45 -6.73 8.99 -18.20
C ILE A 45 -6.21 7.66 -17.63
N GLU A 46 -5.65 6.79 -18.48
CA GLU A 46 -5.12 5.51 -18.03
C GLU A 46 -3.82 5.69 -17.24
N LEU A 47 -2.93 6.58 -17.70
CA LEU A 47 -1.65 6.81 -17.05
C LEU A 47 -1.81 7.45 -15.66
N SER A 48 -2.69 8.45 -15.54
CA SER A 48 -2.99 9.07 -14.24
C SER A 48 -3.62 8.08 -13.28
N ARG A 49 -4.55 7.23 -13.74
CA ARG A 49 -5.14 6.16 -12.91
C ARG A 49 -4.07 5.18 -12.44
N LEU A 50 -3.12 4.81 -13.32
CA LEU A 50 -2.04 3.88 -12.96
C LEU A 50 -1.17 4.49 -11.86
N LEU A 51 -0.67 5.71 -12.07
CA LEU A 51 0.17 6.39 -11.08
C LEU A 51 -0.55 6.65 -9.75
N PHE A 52 -1.84 6.96 -9.80
CA PHE A 52 -2.66 7.13 -8.61
C PHE A 52 -2.74 5.85 -7.78
N VAL A 53 -3.07 4.72 -8.41
CA VAL A 53 -3.17 3.42 -7.70
C VAL A 53 -1.82 3.06 -7.07
N TRP A 54 -0.72 3.21 -7.80
CA TRP A 54 0.63 3.00 -7.26
C TRP A 54 0.92 3.91 -6.08
N SER A 55 0.62 5.22 -6.19
CA SER A 55 0.82 6.18 -5.11
C SER A 55 0.00 5.83 -3.87
N CYS A 56 -1.27 5.43 -4.02
CA CYS A 56 -2.14 5.09 -2.89
C CYS A 56 -1.60 3.90 -2.09
N PHE A 57 -1.23 2.81 -2.78
CA PHE A 57 -0.75 1.61 -2.10
C PHE A 57 0.62 1.84 -1.45
N LEU A 58 1.55 2.51 -2.12
CA LEU A 58 2.86 2.83 -1.54
C LEU A 58 2.73 3.78 -0.33
N ALA A 59 1.87 4.80 -0.43
CA ALA A 59 1.57 5.71 0.68
C ALA A 59 0.94 4.97 1.86
N ALA A 60 0.00 4.06 1.60
CA ALA A 60 -0.64 3.25 2.63
C ALA A 60 0.36 2.36 3.37
N ALA A 61 1.34 1.77 2.67
CA ALA A 61 2.39 0.97 3.31
C ALA A 61 3.26 1.82 4.25
N LEU A 62 3.59 3.05 3.85
CA LEU A 62 4.32 3.98 4.69
C LEU A 62 3.50 4.42 5.91
N ALA A 63 2.19 4.66 5.74
CA ALA A 63 1.29 5.02 6.83
C ALA A 63 1.10 3.89 7.84
N TYR A 64 1.00 2.64 7.36
CA TYR A 64 0.89 1.43 8.19
C TYR A 64 2.04 1.34 9.19
N ARG A 65 3.28 1.54 8.71
CA ARG A 65 4.46 1.50 9.57
C ARG A 65 4.44 2.55 10.67
N ARG A 66 3.91 3.74 10.41
CA ARG A 66 3.78 4.80 11.43
C ARG A 66 2.75 4.48 12.52
N LYS A 67 2.21 3.26 12.53
CA LYS A 67 1.13 2.80 13.42
C LYS A 67 -0.05 3.76 13.42
N ALA A 68 -0.32 4.39 12.27
CA ALA A 68 -1.45 5.31 12.09
C ALA A 68 -2.80 4.55 11.98
N HIS A 69 -2.83 3.25 12.26
CA HIS A 69 -4.07 2.51 12.42
C HIS A 69 -4.81 3.06 13.64
N ILE A 70 -5.97 3.66 13.40
CA ILE A 70 -6.87 4.16 14.43
C ILE A 70 -7.26 2.96 15.29
N SER A 71 -6.59 2.82 16.43
CA SER A 71 -6.88 1.80 17.42
C SER A 71 -7.95 2.38 18.34
N ILE A 72 -9.07 1.67 18.51
CA ILE A 72 -10.09 2.05 19.49
C ILE A 72 -9.55 1.72 20.88
N THR A 73 -8.74 2.62 21.44
CA THR A 73 -8.08 2.42 22.73
C THR A 73 -9.06 2.47 23.90
N PHE A 74 -10.21 3.13 23.75
CA PHE A 74 -11.16 3.35 24.85
C PHE A 74 -11.72 2.06 25.49
N ILE A 75 -11.99 1.03 24.68
CA ILE A 75 -12.46 -0.27 25.15
C ILE A 75 -11.27 -1.14 25.59
N PHE A 76 -10.14 -1.00 24.88
CA PHE A 76 -8.93 -1.78 25.10
C PHE A 76 -8.26 -1.47 26.45
N GLU A 77 -8.23 -0.20 26.86
CA GLU A 77 -7.63 0.27 28.11
C GLU A 77 -8.36 -0.19 29.37
N LYS A 78 -9.63 -0.59 29.26
CA LYS A 78 -10.41 -1.13 30.39
C LYS A 78 -10.12 -2.61 30.69
N PHE A 79 -9.43 -3.32 29.79
CA PHE A 79 -9.11 -4.73 30.01
C PHE A 79 -7.89 -4.92 30.95
N PRO A 80 -7.84 -6.03 31.71
CA PRO A 80 -6.64 -6.43 32.42
C PRO A 80 -5.45 -6.60 31.48
N HIS A 81 -4.26 -6.26 31.94
CA HIS A 81 -3.03 -6.27 31.13
C HIS A 81 -2.72 -7.63 30.45
N PHE A 82 -3.14 -8.73 31.07
CA PHE A 82 -3.04 -10.07 30.49
C PHE A 82 -3.93 -10.20 29.23
N LEU A 83 -5.20 -9.83 29.33
CA LEU A 83 -6.16 -9.88 28.22
C LEU A 83 -5.76 -8.96 27.07
N GLN A 84 -5.23 -7.77 27.36
CA GLN A 84 -4.69 -6.87 26.33
C GLN A 84 -3.63 -7.58 25.47
N LYS A 85 -2.71 -8.32 26.08
CA LYS A 85 -1.66 -9.05 25.35
C LYS A 85 -2.23 -10.12 24.42
N TYR A 86 -3.21 -10.91 24.86
CA TYR A 86 -3.84 -11.94 24.02
C TYR A 86 -4.64 -11.33 22.88
N VAL A 87 -5.38 -10.25 23.14
CA VAL A 87 -6.17 -9.56 22.11
C VAL A 87 -5.24 -8.94 21.06
N THR A 88 -4.14 -8.30 21.46
CA THR A 88 -3.15 -7.77 20.53
C THR A 88 -2.52 -8.87 19.68
N LEU A 89 -2.14 -10.00 20.29
CA LEU A 89 -1.58 -11.13 19.55
C LEU A 89 -2.59 -11.70 18.56
N PHE A 90 -3.84 -11.88 18.98
CA PHE A 90 -4.93 -12.36 18.12
C PHE A 90 -5.16 -11.42 16.93
N LEU A 91 -5.17 -10.10 17.16
CA LEU A 91 -5.31 -9.11 16.09
C LEU A 91 -4.15 -9.17 15.10
N HIS A 92 -2.90 -9.28 15.56
CA HIS A 92 -1.76 -9.43 14.66
C HIS A 92 -1.85 -10.69 13.80
N ILE A 93 -2.25 -11.82 14.39
CA ILE A 93 -2.46 -13.08 13.64
C ILE A 93 -3.57 -12.91 12.61
N LEU A 94 -4.68 -12.27 12.98
CA LEU A 94 -5.81 -12.03 12.07
C LEU A 94 -5.42 -11.12 10.91
N ILE A 95 -4.67 -10.04 11.18
CA ILE A 95 -4.14 -9.14 10.15
C ILE A 95 -3.19 -9.90 9.22
N LEU A 96 -2.30 -10.73 9.77
CA LEU A 96 -1.35 -11.51 8.98
C LEU A 96 -2.08 -12.51 8.07
N LEU A 97 -3.07 -13.23 8.60
CA LEU A 97 -3.91 -14.14 7.81
C LEU A 97 -4.61 -13.41 6.67
N PHE A 98 -5.23 -12.25 6.97
CA PHE A 98 -5.88 -11.42 5.96
C PHE A 98 -4.90 -10.98 4.87
N LEU A 99 -3.71 -10.51 5.23
CA LEU A 99 -2.70 -10.06 4.29
C LEU A 99 -2.17 -11.19 3.40
N VAL A 100 -2.03 -12.41 3.93
CA VAL A 100 -1.61 -13.58 3.14
C VAL A 100 -2.68 -13.94 2.10
N ILE A 101 -3.96 -13.89 2.47
CA ILE A 101 -5.08 -14.13 1.54
C ILE A 101 -5.08 -13.05 0.44
N VAL A 102 -4.92 -11.78 0.82
CA VAL A 102 -4.85 -10.66 -0.14
C VAL A 102 -3.65 -10.83 -1.08
N PHE A 103 -2.48 -11.18 -0.56
CA PHE A 103 -1.29 -11.43 -1.37
C PHE A 103 -1.55 -12.52 -2.40
N HIS A 104 -2.02 -13.68 -1.96
CA HIS A 104 -2.31 -14.82 -2.85
C HIS A 104 -3.34 -14.46 -3.94
N GLN A 105 -4.47 -13.87 -3.54
CA GLN A 105 -5.52 -13.50 -4.49
C GLN A 105 -5.04 -12.42 -5.47
N SER A 106 -4.24 -11.47 -5.00
CA SER A 106 -3.72 -10.38 -5.84
C SER A 106 -2.72 -10.89 -6.89
N VAL A 107 -1.91 -11.90 -6.57
CA VAL A 107 -1.01 -12.54 -7.53
C VAL A 107 -1.83 -13.26 -8.62
N ILE A 108 -2.85 -14.03 -8.24
CA ILE A 108 -3.73 -14.72 -9.20
C ILE A 108 -4.37 -13.73 -10.16
N VAL A 109 -4.97 -12.65 -9.63
CA VAL A 109 -5.62 -11.62 -10.45
C VAL A 109 -4.62 -10.94 -11.39
N THR A 110 -3.41 -10.65 -10.89
CA THR A 110 -2.36 -10.02 -11.69
C THR A 110 -1.90 -10.92 -12.84
N VAL A 111 -1.78 -12.22 -12.63
CA VAL A 111 -1.42 -13.18 -13.69
C VAL A 111 -2.58 -13.38 -14.67
N LEU A 112 -3.81 -13.45 -14.16
CA LEU A 112 -5.02 -13.63 -14.99
C LEU A 112 -5.23 -12.46 -15.97
N LEU A 113 -4.90 -11.24 -15.55
CA LEU A 113 -5.04 -10.03 -16.36
C LEU A 113 -3.84 -9.75 -17.27
N TRP A 114 -2.79 -10.57 -17.21
CA TRP A 114 -1.57 -10.38 -18.00
C TRP A 114 -1.79 -10.32 -19.51
N PRO A 115 -2.63 -11.19 -20.14
CA PRO A 115 -2.90 -11.10 -21.56
C PRO A 115 -3.79 -9.92 -21.95
N SER A 116 -4.52 -9.32 -21.00
CA SER A 116 -5.42 -8.20 -21.27
C SER A 116 -4.65 -6.90 -21.41
N ARG A 117 -4.90 -6.14 -22.48
CA ARG A 117 -4.24 -4.86 -22.75
C ARG A 117 -5.18 -3.68 -22.55
N LEU A 118 -4.61 -2.56 -22.12
CA LEU A 118 -5.29 -1.29 -22.03
C LEU A 118 -5.54 -0.68 -23.42
N PRO A 119 -6.73 -0.11 -23.68
CA PRO A 119 -7.10 0.34 -25.01
C PRO A 119 -6.25 1.51 -25.51
N MET A 120 -5.83 2.44 -24.65
CA MET A 120 -5.05 3.61 -25.09
C MET A 120 -3.54 3.37 -25.00
N LEU A 121 -3.05 2.87 -23.86
CA LEU A 121 -1.60 2.68 -23.62
C LEU A 121 -1.04 1.40 -24.25
N GLN A 122 -1.89 0.44 -24.61
CA GLN A 122 -1.49 -0.88 -25.15
C GLN A 122 -0.54 -1.69 -24.24
N ILE A 123 -0.40 -1.27 -22.98
CA ILE A 123 0.31 -2.00 -21.93
C ILE A 123 -0.64 -3.00 -21.25
N THR A 124 -0.10 -4.01 -20.56
CA THR A 124 -0.92 -4.99 -19.84
C THR A 124 -1.72 -4.35 -18.71
N GLN A 125 -2.97 -4.78 -18.53
CA GLN A 125 -3.84 -4.33 -17.45
C GLN A 125 -3.32 -4.76 -16.07
N SER A 126 -2.46 -5.78 -15.99
CA SER A 126 -1.82 -6.24 -14.77
C SER A 126 -1.07 -5.16 -14.01
N TRP A 127 -0.58 -4.12 -14.69
CA TRP A 127 0.10 -2.98 -14.04
C TRP A 127 -0.78 -2.24 -13.02
N PHE A 128 -2.10 -2.33 -13.13
CA PHE A 128 -3.04 -1.78 -12.15
C PHE A 128 -3.14 -2.61 -10.87
N TYR A 129 -2.87 -3.91 -10.95
CA TYR A 129 -3.09 -4.86 -9.86
C TYR A 129 -1.78 -5.24 -9.15
N LEU A 130 -0.64 -5.07 -9.82
CA LEU A 130 0.70 -5.30 -9.30
C LEU A 130 1.07 -4.52 -8.01
N PRO A 131 0.53 -3.31 -7.74
CA PRO A 131 0.75 -2.63 -6.46
C PRO A 131 0.24 -3.41 -5.25
N VAL A 132 -0.83 -4.20 -5.41
CA VAL A 132 -1.50 -4.94 -4.32
C VAL A 132 -0.62 -6.06 -3.74
N PRO A 133 0.02 -6.95 -4.53
CA PRO A 133 0.95 -7.94 -3.99
C PRO A 133 2.19 -7.29 -3.36
N ILE A 134 2.71 -6.20 -3.95
CA ILE A 134 3.84 -5.47 -3.37
C ILE A 134 3.46 -4.88 -2.00
N PHE A 135 2.31 -4.22 -1.93
CA PHE A 135 1.78 -3.63 -0.71
C PHE A 135 1.56 -4.67 0.39
N SER A 136 0.86 -5.76 0.07
CA SER A 136 0.57 -6.83 1.03
C SER A 136 1.84 -7.50 1.55
N LEU A 137 2.85 -7.72 0.69
CA LEU A 137 4.14 -8.26 1.11
C LEU A 137 4.86 -7.34 2.11
N ILE A 138 4.86 -6.02 1.84
CA ILE A 138 5.47 -5.03 2.74
C ILE A 138 4.73 -4.96 4.07
N LEU A 139 3.39 -5.02 4.05
CA LEU A 139 2.60 -5.06 5.28
C LEU A 139 2.85 -6.33 6.10
N ILE A 140 2.95 -7.50 5.47
CA ILE A 140 3.29 -8.76 6.16
C ILE A 140 4.62 -8.61 6.89
N PHE A 141 5.63 -8.03 6.23
CA PHE A 141 6.93 -7.76 6.85
C PHE A 141 6.80 -6.87 8.09
N TYR A 142 6.05 -5.77 8.00
CA TYR A 142 5.83 -4.88 9.15
C TYR A 142 4.98 -5.51 10.26
N THR A 143 3.93 -6.26 9.93
CA THR A 143 3.10 -6.97 10.92
C THR A 143 3.92 -8.03 11.67
N LEU A 144 4.83 -8.74 10.98
CA LEU A 144 5.75 -9.68 11.61
C LEU A 144 6.72 -8.97 12.56
N GLU A 145 7.26 -7.81 12.17
CA GLU A 145 8.12 -7.03 13.05
C GLU A 145 7.36 -6.55 14.30
N PHE A 146 6.13 -6.05 14.15
CA PHE A 146 5.30 -5.65 15.28
C PHE A 146 4.95 -6.83 16.20
N LEU A 147 4.67 -8.01 15.62
CA LEU A 147 4.43 -9.23 16.39
C LEU A 147 5.68 -9.65 17.20
N VAL A 148 6.87 -9.57 16.60
CA VAL A 148 8.14 -9.88 17.28
C VAL A 148 8.44 -8.87 18.38
N ASP A 149 8.22 -7.57 18.14
CA ASP A 149 8.38 -6.52 19.14
C ASP A 149 7.42 -6.74 20.34
N ASP A 150 6.15 -7.02 20.08
CA ASP A 150 5.13 -7.27 21.12
C ASP A 150 5.39 -8.58 21.90
N LEU A 151 5.99 -9.59 21.26
CA LEU A 151 6.42 -10.84 21.91
C LEU A 151 7.73 -10.68 22.70
N GLY A 152 8.67 -9.88 22.19
CA GLY A 152 10.03 -9.80 22.70
C GLY A 152 10.20 -8.97 23.97
N VAL A 153 9.42 -7.91 24.15
CA VAL A 153 9.72 -6.87 25.14
C VAL A 153 8.41 -6.08 25.39
N LYS A 154 7.62 -6.37 26.42
CA LYS A 154 7.80 -5.87 27.80
C LYS A 154 9.21 -6.11 28.36
N LYS A 155 10.16 -5.23 28.03
CA LYS A 155 11.20 -4.80 28.97
C LYS A 155 10.83 -3.37 29.30
N GLU A 156 10.24 -3.25 30.48
CA GLU A 156 9.98 -2.02 31.24
C GLU A 156 8.94 -1.08 30.63
#